data_AF-A0A538D4D0-F1
#
_entry.id   AF-A0A538D4D0-F1
#
_cell.length_a   1.000
_cell.length_b   1.000
_cell.length_c   1.000
_cell.angle_alpha   90.00
_cell.angle_beta   90.00
_cell.angle_gamma   90.00
#
_symmetry.space_group_name_H-M   'P 1'
#
loop_
_entity.id
_entity.type
_entity.pdbx_description
1 polymer ?
#
loop_
_entity_poly.entity_id
_entity_poly.type
_entity_poly.pdbx_seq_one_letter_code
_entity_poly.pdbx_strand_id
1 'polypeptide(L)'
;MLGRAQRIVAILFGYPLRSPPGRRRNKILWVSRKTSSATALRIRAQRMDRSTTVGAPVTRTVSGGPGPSIVNLPSPGCWRLTLHWSGRVDSLDLNYRRR
;
A
#
# COMPACT_ATOMS: atom_id res chain seq x y z
N MET A 1 -0.99 -8.18 -5.64
CA MET A 1 -1.87 -8.31 -4.46
C MET A 1 -3.22 -7.71 -4.80
N LEU A 2 -4.28 -8.50 -4.74
CA LEU A 2 -5.65 -8.03 -5.00
C LEU A 2 -6.27 -7.47 -3.72
N GLY A 3 -6.99 -6.35 -3.82
CA GLY A 3 -7.80 -5.80 -2.74
C GLY A 3 -8.91 -6.75 -2.29
N ARG A 4 -9.29 -6.69 -1.02
CA ARG A 4 -10.34 -7.55 -0.43
C ARG A 4 -11.69 -7.34 -1.09
N ALA A 5 -12.04 -6.10 -1.43
CA ALA A 5 -13.24 -5.77 -2.20
C ALA A 5 -13.03 -5.88 -3.73
N GLN A 6 -11.85 -6.34 -4.14
CA GLN A 6 -11.41 -6.50 -5.53
C GLN A 6 -11.50 -5.23 -6.39
N ARG A 7 -11.46 -4.04 -5.78
CA ARG A 7 -11.60 -2.74 -6.47
C ARG A 7 -10.26 -2.18 -6.93
N ILE A 8 -9.15 -2.72 -6.44
CA ILE A 8 -7.81 -2.30 -6.79
C ILE A 8 -6.82 -3.46 -6.69
N VAL A 9 -5.80 -3.46 -7.54
CA VAL A 9 -4.65 -4.36 -7.45
C VAL A 9 -3.38 -3.55 -7.22
N ALA A 10 -2.53 -4.07 -6.34
CA ALA A 10 -1.16 -3.59 -6.15
C ALA A 10 -0.19 -4.54 -6.87
N ILE A 11 0.48 -4.04 -7.89
CA ILE A 11 1.54 -4.75 -8.63
C ILE A 11 2.87 -4.33 -8.01
N LEU A 12 3.61 -5.30 -7.45
CA LEU A 12 4.82 -5.06 -6.68
C LEU A 12 6.06 -5.19 -7.57
N PHE A 13 6.61 -4.07 -8.02
CA PHE A 13 7.87 -4.06 -8.77
C PHE A 13 9.09 -4.18 -7.86
N GLY A 14 9.00 -3.63 -6.64
CA GLY A 14 10.04 -3.74 -5.62
C GLY A 14 9.90 -4.99 -4.76
N TYR A 15 9.64 -6.17 -5.33
CA TYR A 15 9.43 -7.39 -4.55
C TYR A 15 10.76 -8.10 -4.18
N PRO A 16 10.93 -8.57 -2.92
CA PRO A 16 10.08 -8.28 -1.77
C PRO A 16 10.20 -6.81 -1.34
N LEU A 17 9.11 -6.23 -0.84
CA LEU A 17 9.16 -4.91 -0.21
C LEU A 17 10.04 -4.99 1.05
N ARG A 18 10.81 -3.95 1.35
CA ARG A 18 11.79 -3.94 2.45
C ARG A 18 11.69 -2.72 3.35
N SER A 19 11.99 -2.93 4.63
CA SER A 19 12.20 -1.87 5.59
C SER A 19 13.43 -2.19 6.48
N PRO A 20 14.45 -1.30 6.53
CA PRO A 20 14.57 -0.05 5.79
C PRO A 20 14.66 -0.29 4.26
N PRO A 21 14.28 0.69 3.42
CA PRO A 21 14.33 0.53 1.96
C PRO A 21 15.78 0.33 1.47
N GLY A 22 15.96 -0.56 0.49
CA GLY A 22 17.26 -0.77 -0.17
C GLY A 22 17.43 0.09 -1.43
N ARG A 23 18.47 -0.20 -2.22
CA ARG A 23 18.71 0.46 -3.53
C ARG A 23 17.52 0.26 -4.49
N ARG A 24 16.94 -0.94 -4.51
CA ARG A 24 15.63 -1.18 -5.13
C ARG A 24 14.57 -0.66 -4.17
N ARG A 25 13.95 0.47 -4.52
CA ARG A 25 12.88 1.10 -3.73
C ARG A 25 11.62 0.23 -3.76
N ASN A 26 10.75 0.44 -2.79
CA ASN A 26 9.45 -0.23 -2.66
C ASN A 26 8.45 0.28 -3.71
N LYS A 27 8.72 0.00 -4.99
CA LYS A 27 7.91 0.45 -6.13
C LYS A 27 6.65 -0.40 -6.27
N ILE A 28 5.51 0.26 -6.34
CA ILE A 28 4.18 -0.35 -6.46
C ILE A 28 3.41 0.38 -7.55
N LEU A 29 2.75 -0.36 -8.44
CA LEU A 29 1.74 0.19 -9.34
C LEU A 29 0.35 -0.17 -8.82
N TRP A 30 -0.46 0.86 -8.58
CA TRP A 30 -1.83 0.73 -8.12
C TRP A 30 -2.79 0.85 -9.31
N VAL A 31 -3.54 -0.22 -9.60
CA VAL A 31 -4.49 -0.24 -10.73
C VAL A 31 -5.89 -0.42 -10.19
N SER A 32 -6.74 0.60 -10.33
CA SER A 32 -8.15 0.48 -9.95
C SER A 32 -8.92 -0.34 -10.98
N ARG A 33 -9.89 -1.13 -10.52
CA ARG A 33 -10.78 -1.93 -11.39
C ARG A 33 -11.60 -1.05 -12.33
N LYS A 34 -12.06 0.11 -11.86
CA LYS A 34 -12.79 1.08 -12.67
C LYS A 34 -11.90 2.27 -12.92
N THR A 35 -11.91 2.77 -14.15
CA THR A 35 -11.35 4.09 -14.45
C THR A 35 -12.03 5.13 -13.56
N SER A 36 -11.24 6.03 -13.00
CA SER A 36 -11.71 7.12 -12.17
C SER A 36 -10.90 8.35 -12.52
N SER A 37 -11.49 9.53 -12.37
CA SER A 37 -10.74 10.79 -12.40
C SER A 37 -9.55 10.67 -11.46
N ALA A 38 -8.39 11.16 -11.90
CA ALA A 38 -7.17 11.13 -11.10
C ALA A 38 -7.39 11.89 -9.79
N THR A 39 -7.23 11.21 -8.66
CA THR A 39 -7.29 11.81 -7.32
C THR A 39 -6.15 11.28 -6.47
N ALA A 40 -5.83 11.92 -5.36
CA ALA A 40 -4.83 11.35 -4.48
C ALA A 40 -5.28 9.97 -3.95
N LEU A 41 -4.45 8.94 -4.13
CA LEU A 41 -4.63 7.68 -3.42
C LEU A 41 -4.05 7.86 -2.01
N ARG A 42 -4.93 7.94 -1.02
CA ARG A 42 -4.59 8.03 0.40
C ARG A 42 -4.50 6.62 0.96
N ILE A 43 -3.38 6.34 1.61
CA ILE A 43 -3.06 5.03 2.18
C ILE A 43 -2.91 5.21 3.68
N ARG A 44 -3.77 4.59 4.47
CA ARG A 44 -3.58 4.41 5.92
C ARG A 44 -3.04 3.00 6.14
N ALA A 45 -1.79 2.90 6.55
CA ALA A 45 -1.11 1.63 6.80
C ALA A 45 -1.05 1.36 8.30
N GLN A 46 -1.63 0.24 8.74
CA GLN A 46 -1.56 -0.25 10.11
C GLN A 46 -0.71 -1.52 10.14
N ARG A 47 0.32 -1.56 10.99
CA ARG A 47 1.11 -2.78 11.17
C ARG A 47 0.28 -3.78 11.96
N MET A 48 0.34 -5.04 11.52
CA MET A 48 -0.43 -6.15 12.07
C MET A 48 0.50 -7.25 12.54
N ASP A 49 0.19 -7.84 13.70
CA ASP A 49 0.62 -9.17 14.09
C ASP A 49 -0.61 -10.07 14.16
N ARG A 50 -0.74 -10.96 13.17
CA ARG A 50 -1.97 -11.72 12.90
C ARG A 50 -3.18 -10.78 12.77
N SER A 51 -4.10 -10.82 13.73
CA SER A 51 -5.30 -9.98 13.80
C SER A 51 -5.14 -8.74 14.68
N THR A 52 -4.01 -8.60 15.39
CA THR A 52 -3.77 -7.52 16.35
C THR A 52 -3.00 -6.38 15.70
N THR A 53 -3.37 -5.14 16.02
CA THR A 53 -2.66 -3.94 15.58
C THR A 53 -1.38 -3.75 16.40
N VAL A 54 -0.29 -3.33 15.75
CA VAL A 54 0.99 -3.05 16.40
C VAL A 54 1.40 -1.61 16.14
N GLY A 55 1.53 -0.82 17.21
CA GLY A 55 1.95 0.58 17.13
C GLY A 55 0.97 1.48 16.36
N ALA A 56 1.40 2.72 16.13
CA ALA A 56 0.59 3.73 15.46
C ALA A 56 0.50 3.49 13.93
N PRO A 57 -0.64 3.83 13.30
CA PRO A 57 -0.79 3.79 11.85
C PRO A 57 0.05 4.89 11.18
N VAL A 58 0.48 4.63 9.95
CA VAL A 58 1.23 5.56 9.12
C VAL A 58 0.41 5.92 7.88
N THR A 59 0.39 7.20 7.53
CA THR A 59 -0.28 7.67 6.30
C THR A 59 0.73 7.89 5.18
N ARG A 60 0.36 7.49 3.96
CA ARG A 60 1.07 7.82 2.72
C ARG A 60 0.07 8.34 1.70
N THR A 61 0.53 9.24 0.84
CA THR A 61 -0.30 9.81 -0.24
C THR A 61 0.43 9.60 -1.56
N VAL A 62 -0.29 9.07 -2.55
CA VAL A 62 0.17 9.01 -3.94
C VAL A 62 -0.62 10.07 -4.70
N SER A 63 0.02 11.21 -4.99
CA SER A 63 -0.58 12.30 -5.75
C SER A 63 -0.98 11.85 -7.16
N GLY A 64 -2.15 12.28 -7.64
CA GLY A 64 -2.64 11.95 -8.99
C GLY A 64 -2.95 10.46 -9.23
N GLY A 65 -3.15 9.67 -8.18
CA GLY A 65 -3.38 8.23 -8.26
C GLY A 65 -4.84 7.78 -8.50
N PRO A 66 -5.10 6.46 -8.35
CA PRO A 66 -4.15 5.34 -8.27
C PRO A 66 -3.18 5.29 -9.46
N GLY A 67 -1.93 4.88 -9.23
CA GLY A 67 -0.87 4.90 -10.26
C GLY A 67 0.47 4.37 -9.75
N PRO A 68 1.60 4.60 -10.45
CA PRO A 68 2.92 4.19 -9.99
C PRO A 68 3.36 5.00 -8.76
N SER A 69 3.97 4.34 -7.77
CA SER A 69 4.48 5.02 -6.57
C SER A 69 5.63 4.27 -5.88
N ILE A 70 6.29 4.97 -4.95
CA ILE A 70 7.22 4.39 -3.98
C ILE A 70 6.55 4.47 -2.61
N VAL A 71 6.34 3.32 -1.96
CA VAL A 71 5.68 3.27 -0.64
C VAL A 71 6.65 2.68 0.38
N ASN A 72 7.25 3.54 1.22
CA ASN A 72 8.12 3.12 2.31
C ASN A 72 7.37 3.14 3.64
N LEU A 73 7.42 2.01 4.37
CA LEU A 73 6.88 1.85 5.71
C LEU A 73 8.02 1.69 6.72
N PRO A 74 7.87 2.18 7.96
CA PRO A 74 8.99 2.40 8.89
C PRO A 74 9.57 1.11 9.49
N SER A 75 8.87 -0.01 9.40
CA SER A 75 9.31 -1.26 10.02
C SER A 75 8.93 -2.48 9.18
N PRO A 76 9.71 -3.57 9.27
CA PRO A 76 9.33 -4.83 8.64
C PRO A 76 8.10 -5.44 9.32
N GLY A 77 7.40 -6.32 8.61
CA GLY A 77 6.21 -7.03 9.07
C GLY A 77 5.05 -6.92 8.09
N CYS A 78 3.92 -7.49 8.51
CA CYS A 78 2.66 -7.39 7.80
C CYS A 78 2.03 -6.01 8.04
N TRP A 79 1.61 -5.36 6.97
CA TRP A 79 0.91 -4.08 7.02
C TRP A 79 -0.42 -4.19 6.30
N ARG A 80 -1.50 -3.89 7.01
CA ARG A 80 -2.82 -3.70 6.41
C ARG A 80 -2.93 -2.27 5.92
N LEU A 81 -3.22 -2.12 4.64
CA LEU A 81 -3.42 -0.83 4.01
C LEU A 81 -4.92 -0.64 3.77
N THR A 82 -5.47 0.43 4.32
CA THR A 82 -6.77 0.98 3.91
C THR A 82 -6.53 2.07 2.87
N LEU A 83 -7.14 1.89 1.70
CA LEU A 83 -6.90 2.67 0.49
C LEU A 83 -8.14 3.51 0.19
N HIS A 84 -7.96 4.82 0.00
CA HIS A 84 -9.04 5.73 -0.37
C HIS A 84 -8.66 6.53 -1.63
N TRP A 85 -9.52 6.52 -2.65
CA TRP A 85 -9.33 7.29 -3.89
C TRP A 85 -10.68 7.52 -4.56
N SER A 86 -10.93 8.70 -5.13
CA SER A 86 -12.12 9.00 -5.94
C SER A 86 -13.45 8.50 -5.33
N GLY A 87 -13.62 8.69 -4.01
CA GLY A 87 -14.81 8.23 -3.26
C GLY A 87 -14.88 6.71 -3.00
N ARG A 88 -13.88 5.93 -3.42
CA ARG A 88 -13.78 4.48 -3.27
C ARG A 88 -12.88 4.09 -2.12
N VAL A 89 -13.15 2.91 -1.56
CA VAL A 89 -12.36 2.29 -0.51
C VAL A 89 -12.11 0.81 -0.83
N ASP A 90 -10.89 0.37 -0.55
CA ASP A 90 -10.51 -1.05 -0.50
C ASP A 90 -9.38 -1.24 0.51
N SER A 91 -9.04 -2.49 0.83
CA SER A 91 -7.91 -2.81 1.70
C SER A 91 -7.17 -4.05 1.22
N LEU A 92 -5.88 -4.10 1.51
CA LEU A 92 -5.04 -5.27 1.26
C LEU A 92 -3.89 -5.32 2.26
N ASP A 93 -3.29 -6.49 2.39
CA ASP A 93 -2.16 -6.72 3.28
C ASP A 93 -0.87 -6.82 2.43
N LEU A 94 0.18 -6.10 2.83
CA LEU A 94 1.52 -6.15 2.23
C LEU A 94 2.54 -6.57 3.28
N ASN A 95 3.46 -7.46 2.93
CA ASN A 95 4.56 -7.84 3.79
C ASN A 95 5.84 -7.06 3.44
N TYR A 96 6.42 -6.38 4.42
CA TYR A 96 7.73 -5.73 4.31
C TYR A 96 8.77 -6.59 5.02
N ARG A 97 9.76 -7.09 4.29
CA ARG A 97 10.84 -7.90 4.86
C ARG A 97 11.92 -7.02 5.49
N ARG A 98 12.61 -7.55 6.50
CA ARG A 98 13.87 -6.96 6.96
C ARG A 98 14.85 -6.99 5.78
N ARG A 99 15.67 -5.94 5.65
CA ARG A 99 16.70 -5.90 4.61
C ARG A 99 17.66 -7.07 4.77
#